data_AF-A0A2Y9ECW5-F1
#
_entry.id   AF-A0A2Y9ECW5-F1
#
_cell.length_a   1.000
_cell.length_b   1.000
_cell.length_c   1.000
_cell.angle_alpha   90.00
_cell.angle_beta   90.00
_cell.angle_gamma   90.00
#
_symmetry.space_group_name_H-M   'P 1'
#
loop_
_entity.id
_entity.type
_entity.pdbx_description
1 polymer ?
#
loop_
_entity_poly.entity_id
_entity_poly.type
_entity_poly.pdbx_seq_one_letter_code
_entity_poly.pdbx_strand_id
1 'polypeptide(L)'
;MELSLTTCSRPRTERNILEINQELCSQLAQSKQQFRDLKEKFLISEATAYTLANQLQKYKCEEYKALTESVLGEELQFEEERPAARIGKYNSLILAQAQELIHLRQKIQEGIGGCYLFTEHVKNTIKTFEDFIRITNIANYQRQRFCDQLAQGSQLAERLISKLTT
;
A
#
# COMPACT_ATOMS: atom_id res chain seq x y z
N MET A 1 38.20 13.01 39.60
CA MET A 1 38.46 13.36 38.19
C MET A 1 38.15 12.09 37.39
N GLU A 2 36.89 11.91 36.97
CA GLU A 2 36.38 12.29 35.62
C GLU A 2 37.09 11.48 34.52
N LEU A 3 36.45 10.71 33.63
CA LEU A 3 35.14 10.85 32.98
C LEU A 3 34.50 9.49 32.68
N SER A 4 33.23 9.31 33.03
CA SER A 4 32.36 8.34 32.39
C SER A 4 31.88 8.95 31.08
N LEU A 5 32.30 8.38 29.95
CA LEU A 5 31.80 8.79 28.64
C LEU A 5 30.33 8.40 28.53
N THR A 6 29.52 9.45 28.55
CA THR A 6 28.09 9.48 28.36
C THR A 6 27.69 8.77 27.07
N THR A 7 26.62 8.00 27.21
CA THR A 7 25.76 7.56 26.13
C THR A 7 25.33 8.77 25.30
N CYS A 8 25.87 8.89 24.08
CA CYS A 8 25.28 9.79 23.09
C CYS A 8 24.15 9.04 22.38
N SER A 9 22.94 9.33 22.84
CA SER A 9 21.67 8.82 22.37
C SER A 9 21.45 9.04 20.88
N ARG A 10 21.03 7.94 20.24
CA ARG A 10 20.59 7.73 18.86
C ARG A 10 19.63 8.80 18.34
N PRO A 11 19.80 9.30 17.09
CA PRO A 11 18.76 10.10 16.44
C PRO A 11 17.55 9.21 16.08
N ARG A 12 16.40 9.51 16.69
CA ARG A 12 15.04 9.32 16.13
C ARG A 12 14.97 10.21 14.86
N THR A 13 14.50 9.82 13.68
CA THR A 13 13.28 9.08 13.34
C THR A 13 13.39 8.62 11.88
N GLU A 14 13.78 7.37 11.65
CA GLU A 14 13.41 6.64 10.43
C GLU A 14 12.72 5.39 10.95
N ARG A 15 11.39 5.45 11.08
CA ARG A 15 10.62 4.24 11.39
C ARG A 15 10.83 3.27 10.24
N ASN A 16 11.33 2.09 10.57
CA ASN A 16 11.56 1.05 9.57
C ASN A 16 10.21 0.66 8.96
N ILE A 17 10.16 0.47 7.63
CA ILE A 17 8.96 0.03 6.90
C ILE A 17 8.32 -1.21 7.55
N LEU A 18 9.14 -2.12 8.08
CA LEU A 18 8.68 -3.31 8.80
C LEU A 18 7.91 -2.96 10.08
N GLU A 19 8.39 -1.97 10.84
CA GLU A 19 7.76 -1.51 12.08
C GLU A 19 6.40 -0.86 11.79
N ILE A 20 6.32 -0.05 10.73
CA ILE A 20 5.06 0.55 10.27
C ILE A 20 4.06 -0.53 9.84
N ASN A 21 4.50 -1.52 9.07
CA ASN A 21 3.64 -2.63 8.64
C ASN A 21 3.12 -3.46 9.82
N GLN A 22 3.97 -3.70 10.83
CA GLN A 22 3.57 -4.42 12.03
C GLN A 22 2.52 -3.64 12.85
N GLU A 23 2.70 -2.33 12.99
CA GLU A 23 1.75 -1.47 13.68
C GLU A 23 0.39 -1.40 12.96
N LEU A 24 0.39 -1.26 11.63
CA LEU A 24 -0.83 -1.29 10.82
C LEU A 24 -1.59 -2.61 10.94
N CYS A 25 -0.88 -3.74 10.95
CA CYS A 25 -1.48 -5.06 11.15
C CYS A 25 -2.12 -5.18 12.56
N SER A 26 -1.45 -4.65 13.59
CA SER A 26 -1.98 -4.64 14.96
C SER A 26 -3.25 -3.78 15.05
N GLN A 27 -3.23 -2.57 14.49
CA GLN A 27 -4.38 -1.67 14.46
C GLN A 27 -5.57 -2.28 13.69
N LEU A 28 -5.31 -2.94 12.56
CA LEU A 28 -6.34 -3.63 11.79
C LEU A 28 -6.97 -4.78 12.58
N ALA A 29 -6.17 -5.57 13.29
CA ALA A 29 -6.66 -6.65 14.13
C ALA A 29 -7.53 -6.11 15.28
N GLN A 30 -7.09 -5.02 15.91
CA GLN A 30 -7.82 -4.35 16.99
C GLN A 30 -9.17 -3.81 16.49
N SER A 31 -9.17 -3.07 15.38
CA SER A 31 -10.40 -2.52 14.78
C SER A 31 -11.41 -3.62 14.42
N LYS A 32 -10.94 -4.74 13.85
CA LYS A 32 -11.78 -5.90 13.56
C LYS A 32 -12.41 -6.52 14.81
N GLN A 33 -11.68 -6.57 15.92
CA GLN A 33 -12.23 -7.06 17.18
C GLN A 33 -13.27 -6.09 17.74
N GLN A 34 -12.97 -4.79 17.77
CA GLN A 34 -13.91 -3.77 18.25
C GLN A 34 -15.23 -3.79 17.48
N PHE A 35 -15.18 -4.00 16.15
CA PHE A 35 -16.38 -4.14 15.34
C PHE A 35 -17.21 -5.36 15.72
N ARG A 36 -16.56 -6.50 16.01
CA ARG A 36 -17.25 -7.72 16.48
C ARG A 36 -17.94 -7.48 17.82
N ASP A 37 -17.23 -6.90 18.78
CA ASP A 37 -17.75 -6.64 20.12
C ASP A 37 -18.94 -5.65 20.08
N LEU A 38 -18.84 -4.62 19.25
CA LEU A 38 -19.91 -3.64 19.08
C LEU A 38 -21.15 -4.26 18.42
N LYS A 39 -20.95 -5.13 17.42
CA LYS A 39 -22.03 -5.86 16.77
C LYS A 39 -22.76 -6.79 17.74
N GLU A 40 -22.03 -7.49 18.60
CA GLU A 40 -22.63 -8.33 19.64
C GLU A 40 -23.47 -7.50 20.62
N LYS A 41 -22.93 -6.38 21.11
CA LYS A 41 -23.66 -5.46 21.99
C LYS A 41 -24.92 -4.90 21.34
N PHE A 42 -24.85 -4.55 20.05
CA PHE A 42 -26.01 -4.06 19.30
C PHE A 42 -27.12 -5.13 19.25
N LEU A 43 -26.78 -6.37 18.88
CA LEU A 43 -27.75 -7.47 18.81
C LEU A 43 -28.39 -7.78 20.18
N ILE A 44 -27.61 -7.72 21.25
CA ILE A 44 -28.14 -7.87 22.62
C ILE A 44 -29.12 -6.73 22.95
N SER A 45 -28.75 -5.49 22.63
CA SER A 45 -29.62 -4.33 22.85
C SER A 45 -30.92 -4.43 22.07
N GLU A 46 -30.83 -4.84 20.80
CA GLU A 46 -31.99 -5.06 19.92
C GLU A 46 -32.92 -6.13 20.48
N ALA A 47 -32.39 -7.29 20.85
CA ALA A 47 -33.18 -8.37 21.46
C ALA A 47 -33.83 -7.95 22.79
N THR A 48 -33.13 -7.14 23.59
CA THR A 48 -33.64 -6.61 24.86
C THR A 48 -34.77 -5.62 24.61
N ALA A 49 -34.61 -4.70 23.66
CA ALA A 49 -35.64 -3.74 23.27
C ALA A 49 -36.89 -4.45 22.73
N TYR A 50 -36.71 -5.46 21.87
CA TYR A 50 -37.81 -6.28 21.36
C TYR A 50 -38.57 -7.01 22.49
N THR A 51 -37.84 -7.60 23.43
CA THR A 51 -38.44 -8.29 24.58
C THR A 51 -39.23 -7.30 25.45
N LEU A 52 -38.66 -6.13 25.72
CA LEU A 52 -39.30 -5.08 26.51
C LEU A 52 -40.56 -4.54 25.81
N ALA A 53 -40.49 -4.28 24.50
CA ALA A 53 -41.63 -3.83 23.70
C ALA A 53 -42.78 -4.85 23.73
N ASN A 54 -42.48 -6.14 23.60
CA ASN A 54 -43.49 -7.20 23.69
C ASN A 54 -44.08 -7.32 25.10
N GLN A 55 -43.26 -7.13 26.15
CA GLN A 55 -43.76 -7.08 27.52
C GLN A 55 -44.69 -5.88 27.73
N LEU A 56 -44.36 -4.71 27.19
CA LEU A 56 -45.22 -3.52 27.26
C LEU A 56 -46.52 -3.72 26.46
N GLN A 57 -46.47 -4.38 25.31
CA GLN A 57 -47.66 -4.70 24.53
C GLN A 57 -48.63 -5.64 25.27
N LYS A 58 -48.10 -6.55 26.11
CA LYS A 58 -48.90 -7.44 26.97
C LYS A 58 -49.75 -6.67 27.98
N TYR A 59 -49.25 -5.55 28.50
CA TYR A 59 -50.00 -4.63 29.35
C TYR A 59 -50.60 -3.53 28.49
N LYS A 60 -51.66 -3.85 27.72
CA LYS A 60 -52.33 -2.98 26.74
C LYS A 60 -52.40 -1.51 27.16
N CYS A 61 -51.37 -0.75 26.81
CA CYS A 61 -51.27 0.69 27.02
C CYS A 61 -51.48 1.32 25.64
N GLU A 62 -52.72 1.70 25.36
CA GLU A 62 -53.14 2.25 24.05
C GLU A 62 -52.36 3.51 23.65
N GLU A 63 -51.73 4.19 24.61
CA GLU A 63 -50.87 5.36 24.37
C GLU A 63 -49.55 5.07 23.64
N TYR A 64 -49.03 3.83 23.68
CA TYR A 64 -47.71 3.52 23.09
C TYR A 64 -47.78 2.83 21.73
N LYS A 65 -48.97 2.58 21.18
CA LYS A 65 -49.13 1.89 19.89
C LYS A 65 -48.44 2.64 18.74
N ALA A 66 -48.56 3.98 18.74
CA ALA A 66 -47.87 4.85 17.79
C ALA A 66 -46.34 4.88 18.01
N LEU A 67 -45.89 4.74 19.26
CA LEU A 67 -44.47 4.69 19.64
C LEU A 67 -43.84 3.33 19.28
N THR A 68 -44.60 2.24 19.35
CA THR A 68 -44.16 0.91 18.89
C THR A 68 -44.15 0.81 17.37
N GLU A 69 -45.11 1.41 16.67
CA GLU A 69 -45.08 1.55 15.20
C GLU A 69 -44.00 2.52 14.72
N SER A 70 -43.65 3.58 15.46
CA SER A 70 -42.51 4.44 15.15
C SER A 70 -41.18 3.72 15.39
N VAL A 71 -41.01 2.99 16.50
CA VAL A 71 -39.76 2.25 16.80
C VAL A 71 -39.57 0.99 15.94
N LEU A 72 -40.64 0.28 15.57
CA LEU A 72 -40.58 -0.93 14.73
C LEU A 72 -40.83 -0.66 13.24
N GLY A 73 -41.47 0.45 12.90
CA GLY A 73 -41.94 0.79 11.56
C GLY A 73 -41.27 2.00 10.93
N GLU A 74 -40.47 2.79 11.67
CA GLU A 74 -39.38 3.56 11.06
C GLU A 74 -38.29 2.56 10.68
N GLU A 75 -38.54 1.85 9.59
CA GLU A 75 -37.48 1.54 8.64
C GLU A 75 -36.88 2.90 8.27
N LEU A 76 -35.86 3.26 9.05
CA LEU A 76 -35.13 4.49 9.03
C LEU A 76 -34.92 4.92 7.58
N GLN A 77 -35.70 5.92 7.14
CA GLN A 77 -35.22 6.88 6.15
C GLN A 77 -34.17 7.77 6.80
N PHE A 78 -33.17 7.17 7.45
CA PHE A 78 -31.84 7.69 7.29
C PHE A 78 -31.67 7.78 5.77
N GLU A 79 -31.10 8.88 5.27
CA GLU A 79 -30.16 8.73 4.17
C GLU A 79 -29.00 7.85 4.69
N GLU A 80 -29.32 6.59 4.95
CA GLU A 80 -28.38 5.51 5.03
C GLU A 80 -28.00 5.41 3.57
N GLU A 81 -26.93 6.13 3.19
CA GLU A 81 -26.04 5.60 2.16
C GLU A 81 -25.87 4.13 2.53
N ARG A 82 -26.68 3.27 1.90
CA ARG A 82 -26.80 1.86 2.23
C ARG A 82 -25.36 1.36 2.42
N PRO A 83 -25.07 0.56 3.45
CA PRO A 83 -23.75 -0.05 3.59
C PRO A 83 -23.27 -0.65 2.26
N ALA A 84 -24.19 -1.21 1.46
CA ALA A 84 -23.97 -1.65 0.08
C ALA A 84 -23.46 -0.58 -0.92
N ALA A 85 -23.98 0.65 -0.87
CA ALA A 85 -23.54 1.76 -1.72
C ALA A 85 -22.16 2.29 -1.31
N ARG A 86 -21.88 2.34 0.01
CA ARG A 86 -20.56 2.73 0.53
C ARG A 86 -19.51 1.64 0.24
N ILE A 87 -19.87 0.36 0.42
CA ILE A 87 -19.06 -0.81 0.03
C ILE A 87 -18.80 -0.80 -1.48
N GLY A 88 -19.78 -0.45 -2.31
CA GLY A 88 -19.61 -0.29 -3.76
C GLY A 88 -18.57 0.78 -4.13
N LYS A 89 -18.60 1.94 -3.45
CA LYS A 89 -17.59 3.00 -3.62
C LYS A 89 -16.19 2.49 -3.23
N TYR A 90 -16.02 1.86 -2.07
CA TYR A 90 -14.71 1.31 -1.68
C TYR A 90 -14.21 0.21 -2.62
N ASN A 91 -15.10 -0.67 -3.08
CA ASN A 91 -14.75 -1.70 -4.05
C ASN A 91 -14.30 -1.09 -5.39
N SER A 92 -14.93 0.00 -5.84
CA SER A 92 -14.51 0.70 -7.06
C SER A 92 -13.15 1.37 -6.92
N LEU A 93 -12.86 1.98 -5.76
CA LEU A 93 -11.56 2.55 -5.42
C LEU A 93 -10.47 1.47 -5.36
N ILE A 94 -10.73 0.35 -4.68
CA ILE A 94 -9.79 -0.78 -4.58
C ILE A 94 -9.50 -1.34 -5.98
N LEU A 95 -10.51 -1.46 -6.83
CA LEU A 95 -10.35 -1.98 -8.19
C LEU A 95 -9.55 -1.02 -9.08
N ALA A 96 -9.80 0.29 -8.99
CA ALA A 96 -9.01 1.30 -9.68
C ALA A 96 -7.54 1.27 -9.23
N GLN A 97 -7.30 1.17 -7.92
CA GLN A 97 -5.96 1.10 -7.35
C GLN A 97 -5.22 -0.18 -7.77
N ALA A 98 -5.93 -1.31 -7.87
CA ALA A 98 -5.37 -2.56 -8.40
C ALA A 98 -4.99 -2.44 -9.89
N GLN A 99 -5.81 -1.76 -10.69
CA GLN A 99 -5.51 -1.51 -12.11
C GLN A 99 -4.29 -0.60 -12.29
N GLU A 100 -4.18 0.46 -11.49
CA GLU A 100 -3.00 1.33 -11.48
C GLU A 100 -1.72 0.58 -11.10
N LEU A 101 -1.79 -0.30 -10.09
CA LEU A 101 -0.66 -1.16 -9.71
C LEU A 101 -0.25 -2.12 -10.82
N ILE A 102 -1.21 -2.70 -11.55
CA ILE A 102 -0.92 -3.54 -12.72
C ILE A 102 -0.21 -2.72 -13.80
N HIS A 103 -0.72 -1.53 -14.12
CA HIS A 103 -0.12 -0.64 -15.10
C HIS A 103 1.31 -0.21 -14.69
N LEU A 104 1.53 0.12 -13.42
CA LEU A 104 2.84 0.50 -12.92
C LEU A 104 3.84 -0.67 -12.99
N ARG A 105 3.41 -1.88 -12.60
CA ARG A 105 4.24 -3.09 -12.73
C ARG A 105 4.61 -3.37 -14.18
N GLN A 106 3.67 -3.17 -15.10
CA GLN A 106 3.94 -3.30 -16.54
C GLN A 106 4.99 -2.27 -17.01
N LYS A 107 4.86 -1.01 -16.59
CA LYS A 107 5.85 0.04 -16.91
C LYS A 107 7.25 -0.25 -16.35
N ILE A 108 7.32 -0.82 -15.15
CA ILE A 108 8.59 -1.27 -14.55
C ILE A 108 9.20 -2.39 -15.40
N GLN A 109 8.40 -3.37 -15.85
CA GLN A 109 8.89 -4.45 -16.72
C GLN A 109 9.36 -3.96 -18.08
N GLU A 110 8.64 -3.03 -18.70
CA GLU A 110 9.07 -2.36 -19.93
C GLU A 110 10.41 -1.63 -19.72
N GLY A 111 10.56 -0.91 -18.60
CA GLY A 111 11.80 -0.24 -18.22
C GLY A 111 12.97 -1.21 -18.03
N ILE A 112 12.73 -2.34 -17.35
CA ILE A 112 13.72 -3.41 -17.18
C ILE A 112 14.16 -3.96 -18.54
N GLY A 113 13.22 -4.27 -19.43
CA GLY A 113 13.52 -4.72 -20.79
C GLY A 113 14.37 -3.71 -21.57
N GLY A 114 14.02 -2.42 -21.48
CA GLY A 114 14.80 -1.33 -22.08
C GLY A 114 16.23 -1.24 -21.54
N CYS A 115 16.42 -1.40 -20.22
CA CYS A 115 17.75 -1.42 -19.60
C CYS A 115 18.61 -2.60 -20.06
N TYR A 116 18.02 -3.79 -20.23
CA TYR A 116 18.74 -4.94 -20.78
C TYR A 116 19.20 -4.69 -22.22
N LEU A 117 18.31 -4.22 -23.08
CA LEU A 117 18.63 -3.89 -24.47
C LEU A 117 19.72 -2.81 -24.56
N PHE A 118 19.62 -1.76 -23.74
CA PHE A 118 20.64 -0.71 -23.67
C PHE A 118 22.00 -1.28 -23.25
N THR A 119 22.03 -2.13 -22.21
CA THR A 119 23.26 -2.75 -21.72
C THR A 119 23.91 -3.63 -22.79
N GLU A 120 23.10 -4.42 -23.50
CA GLU A 120 23.57 -5.26 -24.60
C GLU A 120 24.13 -4.41 -25.75
N HIS A 121 23.43 -3.34 -26.13
CA HIS A 121 23.90 -2.41 -27.16
C HIS A 121 25.22 -1.75 -26.78
N VAL A 122 25.37 -1.29 -25.53
CA VAL A 122 26.61 -0.71 -25.02
C VAL A 122 27.75 -1.73 -25.10
N LYS A 123 27.53 -2.97 -24.64
CA LYS A 123 28.53 -4.05 -24.73
C LYS A 123 28.97 -4.33 -26.17
N ASN A 124 28.02 -4.42 -27.09
CA ASN A 124 28.31 -4.63 -28.51
C ASN A 124 29.08 -3.45 -29.10
N THR A 125 28.69 -2.21 -28.77
CA THR A 125 29.40 -0.99 -29.21
C THR A 125 30.84 -0.97 -28.71
N ILE A 126 31.08 -1.29 -27.44
CA ILE A 126 32.43 -1.41 -26.86
C ILE A 126 33.26 -2.41 -27.66
N LYS A 127 32.75 -3.61 -27.88
CA LYS A 127 33.46 -4.67 -28.62
C LYS A 127 33.84 -4.23 -30.02
N THR A 128 32.90 -3.61 -30.74
CA THR A 128 33.15 -3.10 -32.10
C THR A 128 34.23 -2.01 -32.11
N PHE A 129 34.24 -1.15 -31.09
CA PHE A 129 35.23 -0.09 -30.95
C PHE A 129 36.62 -0.63 -30.56
N GLU A 130 36.68 -1.62 -29.65
CA GLU A 130 37.91 -2.33 -29.31
C GLU A 130 38.51 -3.01 -30.55
N ASP A 131 37.66 -3.67 -31.36
CA ASP A 131 38.05 -4.27 -32.63
C ASP A 131 38.59 -3.23 -33.61
N PHE A 132 37.89 -2.10 -33.76
CA PHE A 132 38.31 -1.00 -34.62
C PHE A 132 39.66 -0.42 -34.20
N ILE A 133 39.87 -0.17 -32.90
CA ILE A 133 41.13 0.39 -32.43
C ILE A 133 42.30 -0.58 -32.59
N ARG A 134 42.06 -1.87 -32.36
CA ARG A 134 43.07 -2.91 -32.64
C ARG A 134 43.56 -2.85 -34.10
N ILE A 135 42.67 -2.51 -35.03
CA ILE A 135 42.96 -2.38 -36.47
C ILE A 135 43.61 -1.02 -36.82
N THR A 136 43.25 0.06 -36.12
CA THR A 136 43.61 1.44 -36.51
C THR A 136 44.72 2.09 -35.69
N ASN A 137 45.28 1.42 -34.69
CA ASN A 137 46.38 1.91 -33.85
C ASN A 137 46.13 3.33 -33.25
N ILE A 138 44.89 3.60 -32.83
CA ILE A 138 44.49 4.88 -32.20
C ILE A 138 45.13 5.02 -30.81
N ALA A 139 45.60 6.22 -30.47
CA ALA A 139 46.31 6.54 -29.24
C ALA A 139 45.56 6.09 -27.97
N ASN A 140 46.27 5.41 -27.06
CA ASN A 140 45.73 4.74 -25.87
C ASN A 140 44.84 5.62 -24.97
N TYR A 141 45.07 6.94 -24.93
CA TYR A 141 44.34 7.86 -24.05
C TYR A 141 42.87 8.07 -24.45
N GLN A 142 42.58 8.19 -25.75
CA GLN A 142 41.19 8.37 -26.21
C GLN A 142 40.38 7.09 -26.02
N ARG A 143 41.00 5.93 -26.26
CA ARG A 143 40.42 4.61 -25.96
C ARG A 143 40.00 4.51 -24.49
N GLN A 144 40.92 4.82 -23.57
CA GLN A 144 40.68 4.71 -22.15
C GLN A 144 39.48 5.57 -21.69
N ARG A 145 39.45 6.85 -22.10
CA ARG A 145 38.35 7.76 -21.74
C ARG A 145 36.97 7.26 -22.20
N PHE A 146 36.89 6.69 -23.40
CA PHE A 146 35.63 6.15 -23.92
C PHE A 146 35.21 4.87 -23.17
N CYS A 147 36.15 3.95 -22.91
CA CYS A 147 35.86 2.75 -22.10
C CYS A 147 35.38 3.12 -20.70
N ASP A 148 36.00 4.12 -20.06
CA ASP A 148 35.62 4.57 -18.71
C ASP A 148 34.20 5.17 -18.69
N GLN A 149 33.81 5.93 -19.73
CA GLN A 149 32.45 6.49 -19.84
C GLN A 149 31.39 5.39 -20.05
N LEU A 150 31.70 4.36 -20.85
CA LEU A 150 30.79 3.26 -21.12
C LEU A 150 30.63 2.32 -19.91
N ALA A 151 31.71 2.07 -19.16
CA ALA A 151 31.67 1.32 -17.91
C ALA A 151 30.77 2.01 -16.87
N GLN A 152 30.86 3.34 -16.76
CA GLN A 152 29.97 4.14 -15.91
C GLN A 152 28.49 4.02 -16.35
N GLY A 153 28.23 4.08 -17.65
CA GLY A 153 26.88 3.88 -18.21
C GLY A 153 26.30 2.49 -17.86
N SER A 154 27.11 1.44 -17.96
CA SER A 154 26.72 0.08 -17.56
C SER A 154 26.39 -0.02 -16.07
N GLN A 155 27.24 0.57 -15.21
CA GLN A 155 27.00 0.55 -13.76
C GLN A 155 25.73 1.31 -13.37
N LEU A 156 25.42 2.43 -14.05
CA LEU A 156 24.18 3.17 -13.83
C LEU A 156 22.96 2.36 -14.24
N ALA A 157 23.03 1.64 -15.37
CA ALA A 157 21.96 0.74 -15.80
C ALA A 157 21.73 -0.41 -14.81
N GLU A 158 22.79 -1.03 -14.29
CA GLU A 158 22.70 -2.08 -13.27
C GLU A 158 22.07 -1.58 -11.96
N ARG A 159 22.44 -0.38 -11.50
CA ARG A 159 21.82 0.25 -10.32
C ARG A 159 20.35 0.60 -10.54
N LEU A 160 19.97 0.96 -11.77
CA LEU A 160 18.56 1.19 -12.12
C LEU A 160 17.78 -0.13 -12.09
N ILE A 161 18.33 -1.20 -12.66
CA ILE A 161 17.74 -2.55 -12.58
C ILE A 161 17.54 -2.97 -11.13
N SER A 162 18.56 -2.83 -10.26
CA SER A 162 18.41 -3.22 -8.84
C SER A 162 17.30 -2.42 -8.14
N LYS A 163 17.15 -1.12 -8.42
CA LYS A 163 16.08 -0.29 -7.85
C LYS A 163 14.69 -0.63 -8.37
N LEU A 164 14.58 -1.14 -9.60
CA LEU A 164 13.32 -1.51 -10.23
C LEU A 164 12.86 -2.93 -9.89
N THR A 165 13.77 -3.77 -9.38
CA THR A 165 13.49 -5.18 -9.06
C THR A 165 13.19 -5.42 -7.57
N THR A 166 13.26 -4.37 -6.72
CA THR A 166 12.97 -4.42 -5.28
C THR A 166 11.60 -3.84 -4.99
#